data_AF-A0A7T0RQC2-F1
#
_entry.id   AF-A0A7T0RQC2-F1
#
_cell.length_a   1.000
_cell.length_b   1.000
_cell.length_c   1.000
_cell.angle_alpha   90.00
_cell.angle_beta   90.00
_cell.angle_gamma   90.00
#
_symmetry.space_group_name_H-M   'P 1'
#
loop_
_entity.id
_entity.type
_entity.pdbx_description
1 polymer ?
#
loop_
_entity_poly.entity_id
_entity_poly.type
_entity_poly.pdbx_seq_one_letter_code
_entity_poly.pdbx_strand_id
1 'polypeptide(L)' 'MIYERSGQVSLPLKTVHAELAKDLDFDFDAGVFQNLLGLFSIEIALDIYQIWEGNFLHYWQELNAFTVQITYD' A
#
# COMPACT_ATOMS: atom_id res chain seq x y z
N MET A 1 12.13 13.83 30.27
CA MET A 1 13.35 14.29 30.98
C MET A 1 14.31 13.11 31.10
N ILE A 2 15.44 13.15 30.39
CA ILE A 2 16.71 12.52 30.78
C ILE A 2 17.80 13.43 30.19
N TYR A 3 18.75 13.90 31.02
CA TYR A 3 19.88 14.73 30.57
C TYR A 3 21.16 13.88 30.39
N GLU A 4 21.79 14.09 29.22
CA GLU A 4 23.23 14.20 28.86
C GLU A 4 24.27 13.10 29.14
N ARG A 5 25.13 12.83 28.11
CA ARG A 5 26.60 13.07 28.17
C ARG A 5 27.32 12.92 26.80
N SER A 6 27.21 13.91 25.92
CA SER A 6 28.20 14.27 24.87
C SER A 6 27.57 15.37 24.00
N GLY A 7 28.28 16.46 23.74
CA GLY A 7 27.76 17.69 23.13
C GLY A 7 27.35 17.61 21.64
N GLN A 8 26.74 16.52 21.21
CA GLN A 8 25.96 16.50 19.98
C GLN A 8 24.49 16.70 20.35
N VAL A 9 23.95 17.86 20.00
CA VAL A 9 22.50 18.05 19.95
C VAL A 9 21.97 17.06 18.92
N SER A 10 21.50 15.89 19.38
CA SER A 10 20.71 15.01 18.52
C SER A 10 19.43 15.77 18.23
N LEU A 11 19.32 16.33 17.03
CA LEU A 11 18.01 16.73 16.51
C LEU A 11 17.10 15.51 16.71
N PRO A 12 15.91 15.66 17.31
CA PRO A 12 14.99 14.54 17.41
C PRO A 12 14.84 13.98 16.00
N LEU A 13 15.16 12.69 15.83
CA LEU A 13 14.84 11.96 14.62
C LEU A 13 13.38 12.28 14.34
N LYS A 14 13.12 13.07 13.28
CA LYS A 14 11.76 13.36 12.86
C LYS A 14 11.16 12.01 12.54
N THR A 15 10.33 11.48 13.43
CA THR A 15 9.62 10.24 13.20
C THR A 15 8.76 10.47 11.97
N VAL A 16 9.16 9.88 10.84
CA VAL A 16 8.32 9.87 9.65
C VAL A 16 7.20 8.90 9.97
N HIS A 17 6.03 9.43 10.31
CA HIS A 17 4.84 8.62 10.49
C HIS A 17 4.45 8.08 9.11
N ALA A 18 4.42 6.75 8.97
CA ALA A 18 3.86 6.11 7.79
C ALA A 18 2.34 6.13 7.91
N GLU A 19 1.67 6.73 6.94
CA GLU A 19 0.22 6.71 6.83
C GLU A 19 -0.21 5.63 5.84
N LEU A 20 -1.35 5.00 6.10
CA LEU A 20 -1.96 4.09 5.15
C LEU A 20 -2.53 4.93 3.99
N ALA A 21 -2.00 4.73 2.79
CA ALA A 21 -2.41 5.41 1.58
C ALA A 21 -2.66 4.38 0.46
N LYS A 22 -3.42 4.79 -0.56
CA LYS A 22 -3.58 4.00 -1.78
C LYS A 22 -2.25 3.95 -2.52
N ASP A 23 -1.72 2.75 -2.72
CA ASP A 23 -0.53 2.50 -3.53
C ASP A 23 -0.90 2.06 -4.96
N LEU A 24 -1.95 1.22 -5.06
CA LEU A 24 -2.48 0.66 -6.29
C LEU A 24 -4.01 0.57 -6.19
N ASP A 25 -4.74 1.00 -7.21
CA ASP A 25 -6.20 0.95 -7.24
C ASP A 25 -6.74 0.65 -8.64
N PHE A 26 -7.67 -0.30 -8.74
CA PHE A 26 -8.38 -0.66 -9.97
C PHE A 26 -9.86 -0.35 -9.78
N ASP A 27 -10.30 0.81 -10.26
CA ASP A 27 -11.70 1.23 -10.17
C ASP A 27 -12.43 0.87 -11.47
N PHE A 28 -13.10 -0.29 -11.44
CA PHE A 28 -13.83 -0.83 -12.57
C PHE A 28 -15.09 -0.03 -12.92
N ASP A 29 -15.70 0.64 -11.95
CA ASP A 29 -16.93 1.42 -12.16
C ASP A 29 -16.61 2.74 -12.87
N ALA A 30 -15.51 3.40 -12.48
CA ALA A 30 -15.03 4.60 -13.15
C ALA A 30 -14.15 4.32 -14.38
N GLY A 31 -13.72 3.07 -14.58
CA GLY A 31 -12.86 2.67 -15.70
C GLY A 31 -11.44 3.23 -15.59
N VAL A 32 -10.93 3.41 -14.37
CA VAL A 32 -9.61 4.02 -14.11
C VAL A 32 -8.70 3.12 -13.29
N PHE A 33 -7.40 3.33 -13.50
CA PHE A 33 -6.31 2.69 -12.76
C PHE A 33 -5.45 3.77 -12.11
N GLN A 34 -5.23 3.69 -10.81
CA GLN A 34 -4.37 4.60 -10.06
C GLN A 34 -3.15 3.86 -9.52
N ASN A 35 -1.98 4.49 -9.64
CA ASN A 35 -0.75 4.06 -8.98
C ASN A 35 0.08 5.29 -8.53
N LEU A 36 1.30 5.05 -8.03
CA LEU A 36 2.22 6.11 -7.61
C LEU A 36 2.58 7.14 -8.70
N LEU A 37 2.41 6.81 -9.99
CA LEU A 37 2.69 7.70 -11.11
C LEU A 37 1.49 8.58 -11.50
N GLY A 38 0.28 8.24 -11.03
CA GLY A 38 -0.92 9.02 -11.29
C GLY A 38 -2.14 8.16 -11.63
N LEU A 39 -3.07 8.78 -12.37
CA LEU A 39 -4.35 8.20 -12.77
C LEU A 39 -4.36 7.94 -14.29
N PHE A 40 -4.80 6.76 -14.68
CA PHE A 40 -4.80 6.28 -16.06
C PHE A 40 -6.11 5.55 -16.41
N SER A 41 -6.31 5.25 -17.70
CA SER A 41 -7.39 4.36 -18.15
C SER A 41 -7.16 2.93 -17.64
N ILE A 42 -8.21 2.23 -17.23
CA ILE A 42 -8.08 0.84 -16.77
C ILE A 42 -7.54 -0.11 -17.84
N GLU A 43 -7.74 0.21 -19.12
CA GLU A 43 -7.27 -0.61 -20.25
C GLU A 43 -5.75 -0.80 -20.27
N ILE A 44 -4.99 0.21 -19.78
CA ILE A 44 -3.53 0.13 -19.75
C ILE A 44 -3.01 -0.71 -18.58
N ALA A 45 -3.89 -1.10 -17.66
CA ALA A 45 -3.55 -1.81 -16.44
C ALA A 45 -3.65 -3.34 -16.58
N LEU A 46 -3.98 -3.85 -17.78
CA LEU A 46 -4.24 -5.28 -18.02
C LEU A 46 -3.09 -6.17 -17.52
N ASP A 47 -1.86 -5.86 -17.92
CA ASP A 47 -0.69 -6.65 -17.54
C ASP A 47 -0.39 -6.52 -16.03
N ILE A 48 -0.62 -5.34 -15.46
CA ILE A 48 -0.39 -5.08 -14.03
C ILE A 48 -1.42 -5.83 -13.18
N TYR A 49 -2.69 -5.81 -13.58
CA TYR A 49 -3.77 -6.50 -12.88
C TYR A 49 -3.51 -8.00 -12.81
N GLN A 50 -3.12 -8.63 -13.92
CA GLN A 50 -2.84 -10.07 -13.96
C GLN A 50 -1.71 -10.47 -13.01
N ILE A 51 -0.63 -9.68 -12.96
CA ILE A 51 0.49 -9.93 -12.05
C ILE A 51 0.06 -9.72 -10.60
N TRP A 52 -0.65 -8.63 -10.32
CA TRP A 52 -1.12 -8.31 -8.97
C TRP A 52 -2.09 -9.37 -8.44
N GLU A 53 -3.07 -9.77 -9.25
CA GLU A 53 -4.08 -10.77 -8.89
C GLU A 53 -3.45 -12.13 -8.59
N GLY A 54 -2.55 -12.61 -9.47
CA GLY A 54 -1.86 -13.88 -9.26
C GLY A 54 -1.04 -13.90 -7.96
N ASN A 55 -0.32 -12.81 -7.67
CA ASN A 55 0.43 -12.66 -6.43
C ASN A 55 -0.50 -12.62 -5.20
N PHE A 56 -1.57 -11.82 -5.26
CA PHE A 56 -2.54 -11.70 -4.17
C PHE A 56 -3.18 -13.05 -3.84
N LEU A 57 -3.64 -13.79 -4.85
CA LEU A 57 -4.24 -15.12 -4.66
C LEU A 57 -3.24 -16.09 -4.03
N HIS A 58 -1.98 -16.10 -4.47
CA HIS A 58 -0.95 -16.94 -3.85
C HIS A 58 -0.72 -16.57 -2.38
N TYR A 59 -0.60 -15.28 -2.06
CA TYR A 59 -0.41 -14.82 -0.68
C TYR A 59 -1.59 -15.19 0.21
N TRP A 60 -2.81 -15.04 -0.29
CA TRP A 60 -4.01 -15.34 0.46
C TRP A 60 -4.21 -16.85 0.65
N GLN A 61 -4.20 -17.61 -0.45
CA GLN A 61 -4.66 -19.00 -0.46
C GLN A 61 -3.57 -20.00 -0.06
N GLU A 62 -2.33 -19.76 -0.47
CA GLU A 62 -1.22 -20.70 -0.22
C GLU A 62 -0.42 -20.32 1.04
N LEU A 63 -0.15 -19.02 1.22
CA LEU A 63 0.69 -18.54 2.33
C LEU A 63 -0.09 -18.14 3.58
N ASN A 64 -1.42 -18.04 3.51
CA ASN A 64 -2.28 -17.59 4.60
C ASN A 64 -1.86 -16.22 5.16
N ALA A 65 -1.40 -15.31 4.28
CA ALA A 65 -0.88 -13.99 4.69
C ALA A 65 -1.98 -13.04 5.19
N PHE A 66 -3.25 -13.32 4.91
CA PHE A 66 -4.38 -12.45 5.20
C PHE A 66 -5.50 -13.17 5.96
N THR A 67 -6.11 -12.47 6.92
CA THR A 67 -7.41 -12.86 7.49
C THR A 67 -8.51 -12.09 6.77
N VAL A 68 -9.45 -12.78 6.16
CA VAL A 68 -10.52 -12.19 5.35
C VAL A 68 -11.84 -12.15 6.12
N GLN A 69 -12.57 -11.04 5.99
CA GLN A 69 -13.91 -10.85 6.52
C GLN A 69 -14.82 -10.37 5.39
N ILE A 70 -16.05 -10.89 5.35
CA ILE A 70 -17.07 -10.50 4.36
C ILE A 70 -18.13 -9.69 5.10
N THR A 71 -18.51 -8.54 4.55
CA THR A 71 -19.57 -7.66 5.07
C THR A 71 -20.60 -7.41 3.97
N TYR A 72 -21.87 -7.31 4.37
CA TYR A 72 -23.00 -7.00 3.50
C TYR A 72 -23.62 -5.67 3.96
N ASP A 73 -24.24 -4.95 3.03
CA ASP A 73 -25.00 -3.72 3.31
C ASP A 73 -26.37 -4.01 3.93
#